data_AF-A0A358L9V3-F1
#
_entry.id   AF-A0A358L9V3-F1
#
_cell.length_a   1.000
_cell.length_b   1.000
_cell.length_c   1.000
_cell.angle_alpha   90.00
_cell.angle_beta   90.00
_cell.angle_gamma   90.00
#
_symmetry.space_group_name_H-M   'P 1'
#
loop_
_entity.id
_entity.type
_entity.pdbx_description
1 polymer ?
#
loop_
_entity_poly.entity_id
_entity_poly.type
_entity_poly.pdbx_seq_one_letter_code
_entity_poly.pdbx_strand_id
1 'polypeptide(L)' 'PILLLLNLIALAAALLHSKTWFELAPKASIIIIGDKKLPSGPIVKGLWVAMVLISIAILAAVLLVQEG' A
#
# COMPACT_ATOMS: atom_id res chain seq x y z
N PRO A 1 -8.61 -26.02 7.23
CA PRO A 1 -8.63 -24.98 8.31
C PRO A 1 -7.27 -24.30 8.56
N ILE A 2 -6.18 -25.07 8.67
CA ILE A 2 -4.84 -24.54 8.98
C ILE A 2 -4.34 -23.55 7.92
N LEU A 3 -4.56 -23.85 6.62
CA LEU A 3 -4.16 -22.95 5.52
C LEU A 3 -4.90 -21.61 5.55
N LEU A 4 -6.17 -21.59 5.98
CA LEU A 4 -6.91 -20.34 6.16
C LEU A 4 -6.26 -19.46 7.23
N LEU A 5 -5.89 -20.05 8.37
CA LEU A 5 -5.17 -19.34 9.43
C LEU A 5 -3.82 -18.82 8.94
N LEU A 6 -3.06 -19.63 8.19
CA LEU A 6 -1.81 -19.20 7.59
C LEU A 6 -1.99 -18.01 6.64
N ASN A 7 -3.03 -18.03 5.79
CA ASN A 7 -3.33 -16.92 4.89
C ASN A 7 -3.74 -15.64 5.64
N LEU A 8 -4.48 -15.76 6.74
CA LEU A 8 -4.81 -14.62 7.59
C LEU A 8 -3.56 -14.03 8.25
N ILE A 9 -2.63 -14.87 8.72
CA ILE A 9 -1.33 -14.42 9.25
C ILE A 9 -0.51 -13.76 8.15
N ALA A 10 -0.46 -14.35 6.96
CA ALA A 10 0.24 -13.78 5.81
C ALA A 10 -0.33 -12.41 5.42
N LEU A 11 -1.66 -12.25 5.41
CA LEU A 11 -2.32 -10.98 5.17
C LEU A 11 -1.97 -9.95 6.25
N ALA A 12 -2.01 -10.32 7.53
CA ALA A 12 -1.63 -9.43 8.63
C ALA A 12 -0.15 -9.00 8.52
N ALA A 13 0.75 -9.92 8.18
CA ALA A 13 2.16 -9.63 7.97
C ALA A 13 2.37 -8.70 6.76
N ALA A 14 1.65 -8.91 5.65
CA ALA A 14 1.70 -8.04 4.48
C ALA A 14 1.20 -6.62 4.77
N LEU A 15 0.15 -6.48 5.59
CA LEU A 15 -0.34 -5.17 6.06
C LEU A 15 0.69 -4.47 6.95
N LEU A 16 1.32 -5.19 7.87
CA LEU A 16 2.39 -4.65 8.72
C LEU A 16 3.62 -4.24 7.88
N HIS A 17 4.00 -5.07 6.91
CA HIS A 17 5.07 -4.76 5.96
C HIS A 17 4.74 -3.49 5.16
N SER A 18 3.53 -3.38 4.62
CA SER A 18 3.10 -2.18 3.87
C SER A 18 3.15 -0.92 4.74
N LYS A 19 2.65 -0.99 5.98
CA LYS A 19 2.69 0.13 6.94
C LYS A 19 4.11 0.60 7.22
N THR A 20 5.01 -0.32 7.55
CA THR A 20 6.41 0.01 7.86
C THR A 20 7.17 0.48 6.62
N TRP A 21 6.97 -0.15 5.47
CA TRP A 21 7.59 0.25 4.20
C TRP A 21 7.14 1.66 3.78
N PHE A 22 5.85 1.98 3.86
CA PHE A 22 5.35 3.29 3.47
C PHE A 22 5.90 4.40 4.36
N GLU A 23 6.18 4.13 5.64
CA GLU A 23 6.82 5.08 6.56
C GLU A 23 8.33 5.24 6.32
N LEU A 24 9.01 4.19 5.88
CA LEU A 24 10.47 4.15 5.72
C LEU A 24 10.92 4.58 4.32
N ALA A 25 10.22 4.19 3.26
CA ALA A 25 10.59 4.50 1.87
C ALA A 25 10.78 6.01 1.60
N PRO A 26 9.92 6.93 2.09
CA PRO A 26 10.11 8.37 1.89
C PRO A 26 11.36 8.95 2.56
N LYS A 27 11.95 8.25 3.55
CA LYS A 27 13.15 8.72 4.23
C LYS A 27 14.40 8.54 3.38
N ALA A 28 14.38 7.58 2.46
CA ALA A 28 15.46 7.34 1.50
C ALA A 28 15.39 8.27 0.27
N SER A 29 14.27 9.00 0.08
CA SER A 29 14.14 9.95 -1.02
C SER A 29 14.56 11.36 -0.61
N ILE A 30 15.16 12.07 -1.56
CA ILE A 30 15.49 13.50 -1.44
C ILE A 30 14.69 14.22 -2.53
N ILE A 31 13.48 14.65 -2.15
CA ILE A 31 12.60 15.42 -3.03
C ILE A 31 12.57 16.86 -2.53
N ILE A 32 12.96 17.79 -3.40
CA ILE A 32 12.97 19.23 -3.13
C ILE A 32 11.87 19.87 -4.00
N ILE A 33 10.99 20.65 -3.37
CA ILE A 33 9.94 21.43 -4.06
C ILE A 33 10.14 22.90 -3.70
N GLY A 34 10.49 23.73 -4.69
CA GLY A 34 11.01 25.07 -4.44
C GLY A 34 12.33 24.99 -3.65
N ASP A 35 12.40 25.69 -2.52
CA ASP A 35 13.59 25.70 -1.66
C ASP A 35 13.45 24.80 -0.41
N LYS A 36 12.45 23.91 -0.38
CA LYS A 36 12.15 23.08 0.80
C LYS A 36 12.17 21.59 0.46
N LYS A 37 12.74 20.79 1.38
CA LYS A 37 12.60 19.34 1.34
C LYS A 37 11.15 18.96 1.62
N LEU A 38 10.58 18.13 0.76
CA LEU A 38 9.23 17.61 0.94
C LEU A 38 9.19 16.75 2.22
N PRO A 39 8.27 17.02 3.16
CA PRO A 39 8.07 16.14 4.31
C PRO A 39 7.62 14.75 3.83
N SER A 40 7.87 13.71 4.62
CA SER A 40 7.46 12.34 4.28
C SER A 40 5.93 12.16 4.23
N GLY A 41 5.18 12.93 5.03
CA GLY A 41 3.73 12.79 5.20
C GLY A 41 2.92 12.73 3.89
N PRO A 42 3.09 13.69 2.96
CA PRO A 42 2.45 13.63 1.64
C PRO A 42 2.74 12.36 0.85
N ILE A 43 3.99 11.87 0.88
CA ILE A 43 4.39 10.64 0.17
C ILE A 43 3.72 9.42 0.80
N VAL A 44 3.73 9.31 2.13
CA VAL A 44 3.05 8.23 2.88
C VAL A 44 1.56 8.20 2.52
N LYS A 45 0.88 9.36 2.53
CA LYS A 45 -0.53 9.46 2.15
C LYS A 45 -0.76 9.03 0.71
N GLY A 46 0.10 9.46 -0.22
CA GLY A 46 0.05 9.05 -1.62
C GLY A 46 0.16 7.54 -1.80
N LEU A 47 1.07 6.88 -1.08
CA LEU A 47 1.24 5.43 -1.11
C LEU A 47 0.00 4.68 -0.60
N TRP A 48 -0.63 5.15 0.48
CA TRP A 48 -1.89 4.58 0.97
C TRP A 48 -3.05 4.76 -0.01
N VAL A 49 -3.17 5.95 -0.61
CA VAL A 49 -4.19 6.20 -1.65
C VAL A 49 -3.98 5.25 -2.83
N ALA A 50 -2.74 5.13 -3.32
CA ALA A 50 -2.40 4.20 -4.39
C ALA A 50 -2.74 2.74 -4.03
N MET A 51 -2.38 2.31 -2.81
CA MET A 51 -2.72 0.97 -2.32
C MET A 51 -4.23 0.71 -2.38
N VAL A 52 -5.04 1.62 -1.84
CA VAL A 52 -6.51 1.47 -1.83
C VAL A 52 -7.07 1.42 -3.26
N LEU A 53 -6.63 2.32 -4.13
CA LEU A 53 -7.11 2.37 -5.52
C LEU A 53 -6.74 1.10 -6.28
N ILE A 54 -5.50 0.61 -6.15
CA ILE A 54 -5.05 -0.62 -6.79
C ILE A 54 -5.80 -1.83 -6.24
N SER A 55 -6.00 -1.93 -4.92
CA SER A 55 -6.79 -3.01 -4.31
C SER A 55 -8.23 -3.01 -4.82
N ILE A 56 -8.89 -1.85 -4.90
CA ILE A 56 -10.25 -1.73 -5.45
C ILE A 56 -10.26 -2.16 -6.93
N ALA A 57 -9.30 -1.69 -7.72
CA ALA A 57 -9.22 -2.04 -9.14
C ALA A 57 -9.06 -3.56 -9.35
N ILE A 58 -8.18 -4.20 -8.57
CA ILE A 58 -7.99 -5.66 -8.62
C ILE A 58 -9.26 -6.40 -8.20
N LEU A 59 -9.89 -6.00 -7.09
CA LEU A 59 -11.13 -6.61 -6.63
C LEU A 59 -12.26 -6.44 -7.65
N ALA A 60 -12.39 -5.27 -8.27
CA ALA A 60 -13.38 -5.04 -9.33
C ALA A 60 -13.09 -5.88 -10.58
N ALA A 61 -11.82 -5.97 -11.01
CA ALA A 61 -11.44 -6.80 -12.15
C ALA A 61 -11.77 -8.29 -11.90
N VAL A 62 -11.50 -8.79 -10.70
CA VAL A 62 -11.76 -10.19 -10.35
C VAL A 62 -13.24 -10.47 -10.14
N LEU A 63 -13.98 -9.59 -9.44
CA LEU A 63 -15.36 -9.87 -9.02
C LEU A 63 -16.43 -9.39 -10.02
N LEU A 64 -16.13 -8.38 -10.85
CA LEU A 64 -17.12 -7.77 -11.74
C LEU A 64 -16.83 -8.02 -13.22
N VAL A 65 -15.56 -8.16 -13.62
CA VAL A 65 -15.18 -8.29 -15.04
C VAL A 65 -15.09 -9.76 -15.47
N GLN A 66 -14.70 -10.66 -14.58
CA GLN A 66 -14.56 -12.09 -14.91
C GLN A 66 -15.88 -12.85 -15.07
N GLU A 67 -16.99 -12.29 -14.59
CA GLU A 67 -18.34 -12.89 -14.62
C GLU A 67 -19.19 -12.44 -15.83
N GLY A 68 -18.59 -11.70 -16.79
CA GLY A 68 -19.27 -11.10 -17.96
C GLY A 68 -18.94 -11.74 -19.31
#